data_AF-A0A6J2HA47-F1
#
_entry.id   AF-A0A6J2HA47-F1
#
_cell.length_a   1.000
_cell.length_b   1.000
_cell.length_c   1.000
_cell.angle_alpha   90.00
_cell.angle_beta   90.00
_cell.angle_gamma   90.00
#
_symmetry.space_group_name_H-M   'P 1'
#
loop_
_entity.id
_entity.type
_entity.pdbx_description
1 polymer ?
#
loop_
_entity_poly.entity_id
_entity_poly.type
_entity_poly.pdbx_seq_one_letter_code
_entity_poly.pdbx_strand_id
1 'polypeptide(L)'
;MSRRLLSALALPVGAAVAAAAAGCQLLCQEAEIPRENKATENEATNSRWWLGLWQKRPTGSGKLCDLTGWWENDLGSKMHVLKVDSEGNFSGEYHTAVSSTDKPIQPSPLVGSQHLDKDGQCTFGFTVNWKKFSDSTAVFVGQCFSGDNGNEVLQTSWLLREKVDSLPSDWKATRTGHNTFIRTG
;
A
#
# COMPACT_ATOMS: atom_id res chain seq x y z
N MET A 1 -72.57 21.57 11.85
CA MET A 1 -72.44 22.48 10.69
C MET A 1 -71.53 23.64 11.10
N SER A 2 -70.31 23.74 10.58
CA SER A 2 -69.60 25.02 10.55
C SER A 2 -68.49 25.01 9.51
N ARG A 3 -68.32 26.15 8.87
CA ARG A 3 -67.77 26.38 7.53
C ARG A 3 -66.24 26.30 7.51
N ARG A 4 -65.67 25.62 6.50
CA ARG A 4 -64.27 25.82 6.10
C ARG A 4 -64.22 26.99 5.11
N LEU A 5 -63.42 28.01 5.44
CA LEU A 5 -63.07 29.09 4.52
C LEU A 5 -61.90 28.63 3.64
N LEU A 6 -62.12 28.72 2.33
CA LEU A 6 -61.08 28.68 1.30
C LEU A 6 -60.28 29.98 1.36
N SER A 7 -58.95 29.88 1.29
CA SER A 7 -58.15 30.94 0.68
C SER A 7 -57.13 30.28 -0.23
N ALA A 8 -57.33 30.53 -1.52
CA ALA A 8 -56.42 30.18 -2.59
C ALA A 8 -55.43 31.34 -2.77
N LEU A 9 -54.13 31.04 -2.83
CA LEU A 9 -53.13 31.92 -3.40
C LEU A 9 -52.25 31.11 -4.36
N ALA A 10 -52.00 31.72 -5.51
CA ALA A 10 -51.45 31.14 -6.72
C ALA A 10 -49.91 31.01 -6.71
N LEU A 11 -49.43 30.26 -7.70
CA LEU A 11 -48.09 29.73 -8.01
C LEU A 11 -46.95 30.80 -8.09
N PRO A 12 -45.68 30.34 -8.16
CA PRO A 12 -45.10 30.25 -9.50
C PRO A 12 -44.37 28.93 -9.81
N VAL A 13 -44.45 28.61 -11.09
CA VAL A 13 -43.70 27.62 -11.86
C VAL A 13 -42.19 27.89 -11.75
N GLY A 14 -41.40 26.84 -11.49
CA GLY A 14 -39.95 26.90 -11.54
C GLY A 14 -39.37 25.49 -11.68
N ALA A 15 -38.71 25.24 -12.81
CA ALA A 15 -38.17 23.95 -13.22
C ALA A 15 -37.02 23.46 -12.31
N ALA A 16 -36.94 22.14 -12.09
CA ALA A 16 -35.75 21.47 -11.58
C ALA A 16 -35.49 20.16 -12.34
N VAL A 17 -34.71 20.34 -13.41
CA VAL A 17 -33.68 19.50 -14.03
C VAL A 17 -33.56 18.03 -13.58
N ALA A 18 -33.61 17.14 -14.58
CA ALA A 18 -33.29 15.72 -14.48
C ALA A 18 -31.88 15.47 -13.91
N ALA A 19 -31.77 14.51 -12.99
CA ALA A 19 -30.48 14.03 -12.49
C ALA A 19 -29.74 13.27 -13.61
N ALA A 20 -28.70 13.87 -14.16
CA ALA A 20 -27.75 13.19 -15.02
C ALA A 20 -26.80 12.35 -14.15
N ALA A 21 -26.70 11.05 -14.45
CA ALA A 21 -25.69 10.17 -13.88
C ALA A 21 -24.30 10.61 -14.37
N ALA A 22 -23.51 11.21 -13.47
CA ALA A 22 -22.11 11.51 -13.73
C ALA A 22 -21.27 10.29 -13.34
N GLY A 23 -20.70 9.64 -14.35
CA GLY A 23 -19.69 8.59 -14.18
C GLY A 23 -18.48 9.13 -13.43
N CYS A 24 -18.06 8.41 -12.40
CA CYS A 24 -16.81 8.70 -11.70
C CYS A 24 -15.66 8.16 -12.55
N GLN A 25 -15.13 9.00 -13.44
CA GLN A 25 -13.90 8.74 -14.17
C GLN A 25 -12.71 8.86 -13.21
N LEU A 26 -11.94 7.77 -13.14
CA LEU A 26 -10.58 7.72 -12.59
C LEU A 26 -9.76 8.92 -13.10
N LEU A 27 -9.17 9.69 -12.17
CA LEU A 27 -8.14 10.66 -12.50
C LEU A 27 -6.87 10.32 -11.72
N CYS A 28 -5.99 9.54 -12.35
CA CYS A 28 -4.55 9.63 -12.09
C CYS A 28 -4.02 10.70 -13.04
N GLN A 29 -3.42 11.77 -12.50
CA GLN A 29 -2.81 12.82 -13.32
C GLN A 29 -1.43 12.37 -13.80
N GLU A 30 -1.18 12.50 -15.11
CA GLU A 30 0.13 12.38 -15.73
C GLU A 30 0.80 13.75 -15.72
N ALA A 31 2.05 13.83 -15.28
CA ALA A 31 2.77 15.10 -15.15
C ALA A 31 3.18 15.65 -16.52
N GLU A 32 2.77 16.87 -16.85
CA GLU A 32 3.23 17.56 -18.07
C GLU A 32 4.69 18.01 -17.95
N ILE A 33 5.50 17.71 -18.96
CA ILE A 33 6.90 18.15 -19.08
C ILE A 33 6.93 19.55 -19.73
N PRO A 34 7.45 20.61 -19.08
CA PRO A 34 7.51 21.93 -19.68
C PRO A 34 8.57 22.04 -20.79
N ARG A 35 8.23 22.75 -21.87
CA ARG A 35 9.14 23.10 -22.98
C ARG A 35 10.27 24.02 -22.52
N GLU A 36 11.47 23.71 -22.99
CA GLU A 36 12.73 24.42 -22.72
C GLU A 36 12.78 25.78 -23.43
N ASN A 37 13.01 26.87 -22.67
CA ASN A 37 13.43 28.16 -23.21
C ASN A 37 14.93 28.35 -22.90
N LYS A 38 15.73 28.60 -23.94
CA LYS A 38 17.16 28.95 -23.83
C LYS A 38 17.33 30.25 -23.04
N ALA A 39 18.05 30.19 -21.93
CA ALA A 39 18.63 31.35 -21.26
C ALA A 39 20.16 31.22 -21.25
N THR A 40 20.79 32.37 -21.42
CA THR A 40 22.20 32.62 -21.73
C THR A 40 23.15 32.27 -20.58
N GLU A 41 24.29 31.71 -20.97
CA GLU A 41 25.44 31.34 -20.15
C GLU A 41 26.14 32.59 -19.55
N ASN A 42 26.27 32.64 -18.22
CA ASN A 42 27.48 33.14 -17.53
C ASN A 42 27.43 32.86 -16.02
N GLU A 43 28.62 32.52 -15.51
CA GLU A 43 29.04 32.27 -14.13
C GLU A 43 28.68 30.93 -13.47
N ALA A 44 29.69 30.06 -13.50
CA ALA A 44 29.80 28.79 -12.85
C ALA A 44 29.87 28.91 -11.33
N THR A 45 29.21 28.00 -10.60
CA THR A 45 29.88 26.90 -9.90
C THR A 45 28.86 26.09 -9.08
N ASN A 46 29.05 24.76 -9.10
CA ASN A 46 28.52 23.79 -8.15
C ASN A 46 27.04 23.37 -8.23
N SER A 47 26.68 22.53 -9.22
CA SER A 47 25.54 21.60 -9.12
C SER A 47 25.43 20.58 -10.27
N ARG A 48 26.56 20.07 -10.82
CA ARG A 48 26.52 19.15 -11.98
C ARG A 48 27.00 17.72 -11.72
N TRP A 49 27.00 17.26 -10.47
CA TRP A 49 27.33 15.87 -10.13
C TRP A 49 26.13 14.90 -10.17
N TRP A 50 24.90 15.43 -10.17
CA TRP A 50 23.68 14.61 -10.20
C TRP A 50 23.19 14.23 -11.62
N LEU A 51 23.62 14.96 -12.65
CA LEU A 51 23.23 14.70 -14.05
C LEU A 51 23.97 13.51 -14.68
N GLY A 52 24.92 12.89 -13.98
CA GLY A 52 25.69 11.74 -14.47
C GLY A 52 25.19 10.37 -14.01
N LEU A 53 24.18 10.29 -13.14
CA LEU A 53 23.83 9.03 -12.47
C LEU A 53 22.56 8.34 -12.98
N TRP A 54 21.91 8.87 -14.02
CA TRP A 54 20.65 8.31 -14.53
C TRP A 54 20.77 7.99 -16.02
N GLN A 55 21.75 7.17 -16.38
CA GLN A 55 21.75 6.51 -17.68
C GLN A 55 22.62 5.24 -17.67
N LYS A 56 22.23 4.28 -16.83
CA LYS A 56 22.38 2.88 -17.20
C LYS A 56 21.04 2.20 -17.01
N ARG A 57 20.35 1.95 -18.13
CA ARG A 57 19.29 0.93 -18.15
C ARG A 57 19.92 -0.36 -17.63
N PRO A 58 19.31 -1.10 -16.70
CA PRO A 58 19.80 -2.41 -16.34
C PRO A 58 19.74 -3.31 -17.59
N THR A 59 20.87 -3.45 -18.28
CA THR A 59 21.07 -4.48 -19.30
C THR A 59 21.57 -5.74 -18.62
N GLY A 60 20.71 -6.27 -17.74
CA GLY A 60 20.90 -7.52 -17.05
C GLY A 60 19.53 -8.05 -16.71
N SER A 61 19.36 -9.36 -16.77
CA SER A 61 18.23 -10.09 -16.20
C SER A 61 18.22 -9.88 -14.68
N GLY A 62 17.94 -8.65 -14.24
CA GLY A 62 17.71 -8.34 -12.84
C GLY A 62 16.61 -9.28 -12.37
N LYS A 63 16.87 -10.03 -11.30
CA LYS A 63 15.85 -10.89 -10.72
C LYS A 63 14.62 -10.03 -10.49
N LEU A 64 13.51 -10.45 -11.10
CA LEU A 64 12.21 -9.90 -10.85
C LEU A 64 11.97 -10.00 -9.34
N CYS A 65 11.41 -8.95 -8.73
CA CYS A 65 10.88 -8.97 -7.38
C CYS A 65 9.87 -10.12 -7.25
N ASP A 66 10.35 -11.29 -6.86
CA ASP A 66 9.56 -12.48 -6.62
C ASP A 66 9.53 -12.70 -5.11
N LEU A 67 8.42 -12.33 -4.49
CA LEU A 67 8.27 -12.48 -3.05
C LEU A 67 8.30 -13.95 -2.60
N THR A 68 8.22 -14.92 -3.52
CA THR A 68 8.28 -16.35 -3.22
C THR A 68 9.52 -16.72 -2.40
N GLY A 69 9.30 -17.48 -1.32
CA GLY A 69 10.33 -17.99 -0.43
C GLY A 69 10.26 -17.40 0.98
N TRP A 70 11.37 -17.56 1.70
CA TRP A 70 11.50 -17.16 3.10
C TRP A 70 12.15 -15.79 3.26
N TRP A 71 11.58 -15.01 4.16
CA TRP A 71 12.03 -13.69 4.55
C TRP A 71 12.11 -13.60 6.07
N GLU A 72 13.08 -12.87 6.59
CA GLU A 72 13.21 -12.57 8.02
C GLU A 72 13.34 -11.06 8.22
N ASN A 73 12.63 -10.53 9.21
CA ASN A 73 12.72 -9.10 9.55
C ASN A 73 13.73 -8.80 10.67
N ASP A 74 13.94 -7.51 10.89
CA ASP A 74 14.76 -6.91 11.93
C ASP A 74 14.36 -7.29 13.37
N LEU A 75 13.16 -7.84 13.58
CA LEU A 75 12.70 -8.38 14.87
C LEU A 75 12.84 -9.90 14.98
N GLY A 76 13.41 -10.57 13.97
CA GLY A 76 13.55 -12.04 13.90
C GLY A 76 12.26 -12.78 13.51
N SER A 77 11.20 -12.06 13.09
CA SER A 77 9.97 -12.67 12.57
C SER A 77 10.20 -13.16 11.15
N LYS A 78 9.61 -14.30 10.81
CA LYS A 78 9.77 -14.95 9.51
C LYS A 78 8.48 -14.97 8.72
N MET A 79 8.59 -14.75 7.42
CA MET A 79 7.49 -14.81 6.46
C MET A 79 7.85 -15.81 5.37
N HIS A 80 6.97 -16.78 5.13
CA HIS A 80 7.09 -17.69 4.00
C HIS A 80 5.98 -17.41 3.00
N VAL A 81 6.35 -16.94 1.81
CA VAL A 81 5.43 -16.74 0.68
C VAL A 81 5.54 -17.98 -0.21
N LEU A 82 4.40 -18.64 -0.47
CA LEU A 82 4.39 -19.92 -1.17
C LEU A 82 4.73 -19.77 -2.66
N LYS A 83 3.80 -19.24 -3.44
CA LYS A 83 3.98 -18.95 -4.86
C LYS A 83 3.16 -17.72 -5.18
N VAL A 84 3.76 -16.79 -5.91
CA VAL A 84 3.04 -15.68 -6.54
C VAL A 84 2.44 -16.17 -7.86
N ASP A 85 1.14 -15.96 -8.03
CA ASP A 85 0.42 -16.34 -9.26
C ASP A 85 0.61 -15.32 -10.38
N SER A 86 0.04 -15.59 -11.55
CA SER A 86 0.15 -14.71 -12.73
C SER A 86 -0.60 -13.39 -12.59
N GLU A 87 -1.42 -13.23 -11.55
CA GLU A 87 -2.13 -11.99 -11.23
C GLU A 87 -1.42 -11.22 -10.09
N GLY A 88 -0.32 -11.76 -9.56
CA GLY A 88 0.42 -11.18 -8.46
C GLY A 88 -0.13 -11.52 -7.08
N ASN A 89 -1.15 -12.37 -6.97
CA ASN A 89 -1.66 -12.79 -5.66
C ASN A 89 -0.76 -13.87 -5.05
N PHE A 90 -0.70 -13.90 -3.73
CA PHE A 90 0.04 -14.90 -2.99
C PHE A 90 -0.58 -15.22 -1.63
N SER A 91 -0.20 -16.38 -1.11
CA SER A 91 -0.52 -16.81 0.26
C SER A 91 0.72 -17.37 0.93
N GLY A 92 0.67 -17.52 2.25
CA GLY A 92 1.82 -17.95 3.01
C GLY A 92 1.55 -18.13 4.50
N GLU A 93 2.65 -18.21 5.25
CA GLU A 93 2.64 -18.25 6.71
C GLU A 93 3.56 -17.17 7.28
N TYR A 94 3.12 -16.56 8.37
CA TYR A 94 3.86 -15.58 9.15
C TYR A 94 4.15 -16.15 10.54
N HIS A 95 5.41 -16.13 10.92
CA HIS A 95 5.95 -16.59 12.19
C HIS A 95 6.50 -15.37 12.93
N THR A 96 5.66 -14.72 13.74
CA THR A 96 6.12 -13.59 14.54
C THR A 96 7.10 -14.05 15.62
N ALA A 97 8.13 -13.26 15.90
CA ALA A 97 9.04 -13.48 17.03
C ALA A 97 8.56 -12.76 18.31
N VAL A 98 7.62 -11.82 18.17
CA VAL A 98 7.13 -10.97 19.25
C VAL A 98 5.60 -10.96 19.30
N SER A 99 5.04 -10.82 20.50
CA SER A 99 3.61 -10.66 20.74
C SER A 99 3.38 -9.83 22.00
N SER A 100 2.29 -9.05 22.03
CA SER A 100 1.80 -8.42 23.26
C SER A 100 0.79 -9.28 24.03
N THR A 101 0.50 -10.49 23.53
CA THR A 101 -0.42 -11.43 24.19
C THR A 101 0.35 -12.38 25.10
N ASP A 102 -0.29 -12.83 26.18
CA ASP A 102 0.28 -13.86 27.08
C ASP A 102 0.14 -15.29 26.53
N LYS A 103 -0.49 -15.45 25.36
CA LYS A 103 -0.67 -16.75 24.72
C LYS A 103 0.59 -17.12 23.92
N PRO A 104 0.99 -18.41 23.90
CA PRO A 104 2.11 -18.84 23.08
C PRO A 104 1.91 -18.48 21.61
N ILE A 105 2.93 -17.89 21.00
CA ILE A 105 2.93 -17.54 19.58
C ILE A 105 2.72 -18.79 18.72
N GLN A 106 1.96 -18.65 17.65
CA GLN A 106 1.74 -19.71 16.66
C GLN A 106 1.89 -19.15 15.23
N PRO A 107 2.31 -19.98 14.26
CA PRO A 107 2.28 -19.61 12.85
C PRO A 107 0.87 -19.18 12.43
N SER A 108 0.78 -18.12 11.64
CA SER A 108 -0.48 -17.51 11.21
C SER A 108 -0.51 -17.34 9.69
N PRO A 109 -1.66 -17.61 9.04
CA PRO A 109 -1.76 -17.47 7.60
C PRO A 109 -1.66 -16.01 7.18
N LEU A 110 -1.03 -15.79 6.02
CA LEU A 110 -1.03 -14.52 5.32
C LEU A 110 -1.57 -14.66 3.91
N VAL A 111 -2.19 -13.60 3.41
CA VAL A 111 -2.67 -13.47 2.03
C VAL A 111 -2.40 -12.06 1.53
N GLY A 112 -1.98 -11.91 0.28
CA GLY A 112 -1.61 -10.62 -0.27
C GLY A 112 -1.51 -10.61 -1.77
N SER A 113 -1.05 -9.48 -2.29
CA SER A 113 -0.73 -9.30 -3.70
C SER A 113 0.46 -8.37 -3.89
N GLN A 114 1.14 -8.52 -5.02
CA GLN A 114 2.22 -7.65 -5.48
C GLN A 114 1.94 -7.15 -6.89
N HIS A 115 2.52 -6.00 -7.22
CA HIS A 115 2.58 -5.54 -8.60
C HIS A 115 3.53 -6.42 -9.42
N LEU A 116 3.24 -6.54 -10.72
CA LEU A 116 4.03 -7.33 -11.67
C LEU A 116 4.93 -6.41 -12.51
N ASP A 117 5.70 -5.57 -11.81
CA ASP A 117 6.51 -4.53 -12.43
C ASP A 117 7.73 -5.10 -13.16
N LYS A 118 8.01 -4.57 -14.36
CA LYS A 118 9.11 -5.05 -15.22
C LYS A 118 10.50 -4.62 -14.74
N ASP A 119 10.57 -3.62 -13.86
CA ASP A 119 11.82 -3.08 -13.32
C ASP A 119 12.31 -3.84 -12.07
N GLY A 120 11.53 -4.81 -11.59
CA GLY A 120 11.90 -5.64 -10.45
C GLY A 120 11.81 -4.91 -9.10
N GLN A 121 11.05 -3.82 -8.98
CA GLN A 121 10.86 -3.08 -7.72
C GLN A 121 9.39 -3.03 -7.29
N CYS A 122 8.80 -4.22 -7.16
CA CYS A 122 7.36 -4.34 -6.97
C CYS A 122 6.88 -3.81 -5.62
N THR A 123 5.80 -3.02 -5.65
CA THR A 123 5.05 -2.70 -4.43
C THR A 123 4.07 -3.84 -4.13
N PHE A 124 3.84 -4.11 -2.85
CA PHE A 124 3.03 -5.23 -2.41
C PHE A 124 2.32 -4.93 -1.10
N GLY A 125 1.32 -5.73 -0.79
CA GLY A 125 0.69 -5.72 0.52
C GLY A 125 0.13 -7.09 0.89
N PHE A 126 0.09 -7.38 2.19
CA PHE A 126 -0.48 -8.61 2.70
C PHE A 126 -1.15 -8.42 4.06
N THR A 127 -2.11 -9.28 4.35
CA THR A 127 -2.83 -9.35 5.62
C THR A 127 -2.40 -10.60 6.36
N VAL A 128 -2.12 -10.47 7.66
CA VAL A 128 -1.88 -11.58 8.58
C VAL A 128 -3.06 -11.67 9.54
N ASN A 129 -3.75 -12.80 9.52
CA ASN A 129 -4.80 -13.10 10.48
C ASN A 129 -4.20 -13.96 11.60
N TRP A 130 -4.01 -13.35 12.79
CA TRP A 130 -3.37 -14.01 13.92
C TRP A 130 -4.27 -15.12 14.46
N LYS A 131 -4.00 -16.38 14.09
CA LYS A 131 -4.85 -17.49 14.50
C LYS A 131 -4.39 -18.05 15.84
N LYS A 132 -5.34 -18.55 16.63
CA LYS A 132 -5.14 -19.31 17.88
C LYS A 132 -4.65 -18.49 19.09
N PHE A 133 -3.83 -17.47 18.90
CA PHE A 133 -3.18 -16.75 20.01
C PHE A 133 -3.54 -15.25 20.14
N SER A 134 -4.27 -14.67 19.18
CA SER A 134 -4.80 -13.30 19.25
C SER A 134 -6.11 -13.18 18.48
N ASP A 135 -6.89 -12.14 18.77
CA ASP A 135 -8.09 -11.74 18.01
C ASP A 135 -7.80 -10.53 17.08
N SER A 136 -6.54 -10.11 16.97
CA SER A 136 -6.09 -8.99 16.15
C SER A 136 -5.86 -9.39 14.68
N THR A 137 -5.68 -8.39 13.81
CA THR A 137 -5.24 -8.55 12.41
C THR A 137 -4.12 -7.56 12.13
N ALA A 138 -3.09 -7.97 11.39
CA ALA A 138 -2.09 -7.04 10.88
C ALA A 138 -2.17 -6.92 9.36
N VAL A 139 -1.89 -5.74 8.83
CA VAL A 139 -1.66 -5.51 7.40
C VAL A 139 -0.28 -4.91 7.22
N PHE A 140 0.41 -5.36 6.20
CA PHE A 140 1.72 -4.87 5.78
C PHE A 140 1.60 -4.33 4.36
N VAL A 141 2.27 -3.23 4.09
CA VAL A 141 2.44 -2.65 2.76
C VAL A 141 3.88 -2.23 2.59
N GLY A 142 4.44 -2.45 1.41
CA GLY A 142 5.85 -2.16 1.19
C GLY A 142 6.28 -2.21 -0.26
N GLN A 143 7.58 -2.07 -0.44
CA GLN A 143 8.25 -2.18 -1.72
C GLN A 143 9.50 -3.05 -1.57
N CYS A 144 9.73 -3.89 -2.57
CA CYS A 144 10.99 -4.61 -2.70
C CYS A 144 11.99 -3.75 -3.47
N PHE A 145 13.21 -3.72 -2.96
CA PHE A 145 14.35 -3.08 -3.59
C PHE A 145 15.42 -4.12 -3.87
N SER A 146 15.88 -4.18 -5.12
CA SER A 146 17.03 -4.98 -5.53
C SER A 146 18.26 -4.09 -5.56
N GLY A 147 19.21 -4.32 -4.65
CA GLY A 147 20.48 -3.59 -4.62
C GLY A 147 21.42 -3.99 -5.76
N ASP A 148 22.45 -3.18 -6.01
CA ASP A 148 23.45 -3.40 -7.08
C ASP A 148 24.19 -4.75 -6.96
N ASN A 149 24.23 -5.32 -5.75
CA ASN A 149 24.83 -6.61 -5.45
C ASN A 149 23.87 -7.81 -5.59
N GLY A 150 22.63 -7.57 -6.03
CA GLY A 150 21.59 -8.59 -6.15
C GLY A 150 20.91 -8.98 -4.85
N ASN A 151 21.18 -8.27 -3.74
CA ASN A 151 20.46 -8.47 -2.49
C ASN A 151 19.09 -7.78 -2.56
N GLU A 152 18.05 -8.53 -2.21
CA GLU A 152 16.68 -8.04 -2.13
C GLU A 152 16.35 -7.61 -0.69
N VAL A 153 15.72 -6.44 -0.55
CA VAL A 153 15.26 -5.90 0.72
C VAL A 153 13.80 -5.48 0.58
N LEU A 154 12.95 -5.91 1.50
CA LEU A 154 11.58 -5.42 1.58
C LEU A 154 11.49 -4.33 2.64
N GLN A 155 11.17 -3.11 2.23
CA GLN A 155 10.83 -2.03 3.15
C GLN A 155 9.33 -2.00 3.35
N THR A 156 8.87 -2.17 4.59
CA THR A 156 7.45 -2.28 4.90
C THR A 156 7.02 -1.34 6.02
N SER A 157 5.79 -0.87 5.92
CA SER A 157 5.02 -0.30 7.02
C SER A 157 3.87 -1.26 7.35
N TRP A 158 3.41 -1.26 8.59
CA TRP A 158 2.30 -2.09 9.00
C TRP A 158 1.34 -1.38 9.93
N LEU A 159 0.08 -1.85 9.91
CA LEU A 159 -0.93 -1.53 10.90
C LEU A 159 -1.33 -2.82 11.62
N LEU A 160 -1.36 -2.78 12.95
CA LEU A 160 -1.91 -3.85 13.78
C LEU A 160 -3.24 -3.36 14.35
N ARG A 161 -4.32 -4.03 13.97
CA ARG A 161 -5.67 -3.76 14.43
C ARG A 161 -6.07 -4.73 15.53
N GLU A 162 -6.26 -4.22 16.73
CA GLU A 162 -6.85 -4.93 17.86
C GLU A 162 -8.37 -5.02 17.74
N LYS A 163 -8.92 -6.11 18.28
CA LYS A 163 -10.34 -6.22 18.57
C LYS A 163 -10.63 -5.49 19.88
N VAL A 164 -11.62 -4.61 19.86
CA VAL A 164 -12.09 -3.88 21.05
C VAL A 164 -13.55 -4.22 21.33
N ASP A 165 -13.95 -4.12 22.60
CA ASP A 165 -15.28 -4.52 23.06
C ASP A 165 -16.39 -3.56 22.63
N SER A 166 -16.05 -2.32 22.24
CA SER A 166 -17.03 -1.30 21.88
C SER A 166 -16.46 -0.19 21.00
N LEU A 167 -17.35 0.50 20.25
CA LEU A 167 -16.99 1.61 19.37
C LEU A 167 -16.25 2.77 20.09
N PRO A 168 -16.60 3.17 21.32
CA PRO A 168 -15.83 4.21 22.03
C PRO A 168 -14.38 3.82 22.34
N SER A 169 -14.01 2.54 22.25
CA SER A 169 -12.63 2.08 22.42
C SER A 169 -11.84 2.03 21.11
N ASP A 170 -12.47 2.34 19.97
CA ASP A 170 -11.86 2.25 18.64
C ASP A 170 -10.61 3.11 18.49
N TRP A 171 -10.58 4.29 19.12
CA TRP A 171 -9.51 5.27 18.99
C TRP A 171 -8.11 4.73 19.33
N LYS A 172 -8.03 3.70 20.18
CA LYS A 172 -6.77 3.08 20.62
C LYS A 172 -6.47 1.74 19.94
N ALA A 173 -7.35 1.28 19.05
CA ALA A 173 -7.30 -0.09 18.54
C ALA A 173 -6.28 -0.30 17.41
N THR A 174 -5.65 0.75 16.88
CA THR A 174 -4.72 0.64 15.75
C THR A 174 -3.31 1.09 16.16
N ARG A 175 -2.36 0.16 16.09
CA ARG A 175 -0.92 0.44 16.21
C ARG A 175 -0.29 0.50 14.82
N THR A 176 0.83 1.21 14.69
CA THR A 176 1.59 1.32 13.44
C THR A 176 3.07 1.09 13.69
N GLY A 177 3.80 0.63 12.67
CA GLY A 177 5.24 0.44 12.72
C GLY A 177 5.82 0.11 11.36
N HIS A 178 7.10 -0.25 11.35
CA HIS A 178 7.86 -0.58 10.16
C HIS A 178 8.65 -1.86 10.40
N ASN A 179 8.95 -2.59 9.32
CA ASN A 179 9.88 -3.70 9.34
C ASN A 179 10.67 -3.73 8.04
N THR A 180 11.95 -4.09 8.16
CA THR A 180 12.80 -4.37 7.01
C THR A 180 13.03 -5.87 6.94
N PHE A 181 12.66 -6.49 5.82
CA PHE A 181 12.87 -7.91 5.60
C PHE A 181 14.03 -8.15 4.64
N ILE A 182 14.79 -9.20 4.91
CA ILE A 182 15.82 -9.76 4.03
C ILE A 182 15.50 -11.20 3.70
N ARG A 183 15.93 -11.65 2.53
CA ARG A 183 15.74 -13.05 2.09
C ARG A 183 16.56 -13.99 2.97
N THR A 184 15.96 -15.11 3.37
CA THR A 184 16.62 -16.17 4.14
C THR A 184 16.45 -17.52 3.44
N GLY A 185 17.33 -17.81 2.48
CA GLY A 185 17.27 -19.05 1.69
C GLY A 185 17.84 -18.90 0.30
#